data_AF-A0A2V5YW43-F1
#
_entry.id   AF-A0A2V5YW43-F1
#
_cell.length_a   1.000
_cell.length_b   1.000
_cell.length_c   1.000
_cell.angle_alpha   90.00
_cell.angle_beta   90.00
_cell.angle_gamma   90.00
#
_symmetry.space_group_name_H-M   'P 1'
#
loop_
_entity.id
_entity.type
_entity.pdbx_description
1 polymer ?
#
loop_
_entity_poly.entity_id
_entity_poly.type
_entity_poly.pdbx_seq_one_letter_code
_entity_poly.pdbx_strand_id
1 'polypeptide(L)'
;MNANIAKSFALRNLFLSVAAILVTSCGTATFSKTGSDAQIESLRNFELAFIDEFAVPGKRFNAAAFDAKVNQGNAKFQQAIADEKFTARRPVLVDLKGQFDADAAHLRSKASRGKVTPGLATEMKKDVNKIYDHALGR
;
A
#
# COMPACT_ATOMS: atom_id res chain seq x y z
N MET A 1 -17.87 -54.16 -36.75
CA MET A 1 -19.13 -53.79 -36.09
C MET A 1 -18.93 -53.84 -34.58
N ASN A 2 -18.85 -52.70 -33.89
CA ASN A 2 -19.84 -52.22 -32.91
C ASN A 2 -19.27 -51.03 -32.12
N ALA A 3 -20.13 -50.06 -31.82
CA ALA A 3 -19.83 -48.75 -31.28
C ALA A 3 -19.97 -48.69 -29.75
N ASN A 4 -19.31 -47.71 -29.14
CA ASN A 4 -19.69 -46.96 -27.93
C ASN A 4 -20.20 -47.74 -26.69
N ILE A 5 -19.52 -47.58 -25.56
CA ILE A 5 -20.11 -47.08 -24.30
C ILE A 5 -18.95 -46.55 -23.43
N ALA A 6 -18.87 -45.23 -23.32
CA ALA A 6 -18.24 -44.56 -22.21
C ALA A 6 -19.23 -44.55 -21.03
N LYS A 7 -18.78 -44.90 -19.83
CA LYS A 7 -19.31 -44.39 -18.55
C LYS A 7 -18.41 -44.85 -17.39
N SER A 8 -17.61 -43.90 -16.92
CA SER A 8 -17.37 -43.52 -15.52
C SER A 8 -17.69 -44.57 -14.47
N PHE A 9 -16.70 -44.96 -13.64
CA PHE A 9 -16.83 -45.21 -12.19
C PHE A 9 -15.45 -45.51 -11.60
N ALA A 10 -14.51 -44.56 -11.68
CA ALA A 10 -13.28 -44.59 -10.89
C ALA A 10 -13.61 -44.09 -9.46
N LEU A 11 -14.37 -44.91 -8.73
CA LEU A 11 -14.65 -44.74 -7.32
C LEU A 11 -14.15 -45.99 -6.62
N ARG A 12 -13.02 -45.87 -5.90
CA ARG A 12 -12.68 -46.54 -4.64
C ARG A 12 -11.16 -46.65 -4.48
N ASN A 13 -10.60 -45.81 -3.63
CA ASN A 13 -9.64 -46.19 -2.58
C ASN A 13 -9.43 -44.97 -1.68
N LEU A 14 -10.16 -44.89 -0.57
CA LEU A 14 -9.88 -45.48 0.74
C LEU A 14 -9.11 -44.47 1.61
N PHE A 15 -9.89 -43.93 2.54
CA PHE A 15 -9.58 -43.24 3.78
C PHE A 15 -8.29 -43.68 4.50
N LEU A 16 -7.88 -42.79 5.43
CA LEU A 16 -6.98 -42.93 6.60
C LEU A 16 -5.72 -42.06 6.43
N SER A 17 -5.32 -41.13 7.31
CA SER A 17 -5.64 -40.90 8.72
C SER A 17 -5.44 -39.43 9.11
N VAL A 18 -6.27 -38.99 10.05
CA VAL A 18 -6.12 -37.77 10.84
C VAL A 18 -4.81 -37.83 11.64
N ALA A 19 -3.98 -36.80 11.49
CA ALA A 19 -3.10 -36.33 12.55
C ALA A 19 -3.30 -34.82 12.65
N ALA A 20 -4.12 -34.42 13.63
CA ALA A 20 -4.23 -33.03 14.03
C ALA A 20 -2.88 -32.60 14.62
N ILE A 21 -2.23 -31.64 13.96
CA ILE A 21 -1.27 -30.76 14.61
C ILE A 21 -1.86 -29.37 14.58
N LEU A 22 -2.69 -29.08 15.58
CA LEU A 22 -2.95 -27.72 16.02
C LEU A 22 -1.65 -27.21 16.67
N VAL A 23 -0.73 -26.69 15.86
CA VAL A 23 0.24 -25.73 16.39
C VAL A 23 -0.53 -24.43 16.55
N THR A 24 -0.86 -24.10 17.79
CA THR A 24 -1.30 -22.77 18.21
C THR A 24 -0.24 -21.77 17.76
N SER A 25 -0.43 -21.17 16.58
CA SER A 25 0.55 -20.26 15.98
C SER A 25 0.45 -18.87 16.63
N CYS A 26 1.05 -18.72 17.82
CA CYS A 26 1.41 -17.39 18.33
C CYS A 26 2.58 -16.74 17.56
N GLY A 27 3.06 -17.35 16.47
CA GLY A 27 4.16 -16.84 15.66
C GLY A 27 3.77 -15.97 14.46
N THR A 28 2.56 -16.11 13.89
CA THR A 28 2.18 -15.40 12.66
C THR A 28 1.92 -13.91 12.87
N ALA A 29 1.45 -13.51 14.05
CA ALA A 29 1.11 -12.11 14.36
C ALA A 29 2.34 -11.19 14.37
N THR A 30 3.49 -11.66 14.85
CA THR A 30 4.71 -10.84 14.95
C THR A 30 5.36 -10.62 13.59
N PHE A 31 5.49 -11.68 12.77
CA PHE A 31 6.06 -11.56 11.43
C PHE A 31 5.18 -10.74 10.48
N SER A 32 3.84 -10.88 10.56
CA SER A 32 2.93 -10.05 9.76
C SER A 32 2.97 -8.59 10.17
N LYS A 33 3.09 -8.29 11.47
CA LYS A 33 3.17 -6.92 11.98
C LYS A 33 4.47 -6.23 11.51
N THR A 34 5.62 -6.89 11.64
CA THR A 34 6.90 -6.35 11.17
C THR A 34 6.90 -6.11 9.65
N GLY A 35 6.32 -7.03 8.86
CA GLY A 35 6.19 -6.85 7.42
C GLY A 35 5.27 -5.68 7.04
N SER A 36 4.13 -5.55 7.72
CA SER A 36 3.19 -4.43 7.52
C SER A 36 3.81 -3.09 7.94
N ASP A 37 4.57 -3.04 9.05
CA ASP A 37 5.31 -1.83 9.46
C ASP A 37 6.31 -1.40 8.38
N ALA A 38 7.10 -2.34 7.85
CA ALA A 38 8.05 -2.06 6.79
C ALA A 38 7.37 -1.55 5.51
N GLN A 39 6.18 -2.07 5.19
CA GLN A 39 5.38 -1.60 4.06
C GLN A 39 4.87 -0.17 4.26
N ILE A 40 4.34 0.16 5.45
CA ILE A 40 3.91 1.51 5.80
C ILE A 40 5.10 2.50 5.75
N GLU A 41 6.27 2.11 6.25
CA GLU A 41 7.50 2.94 6.14
C GLU A 41 7.94 3.14 4.68
N SER A 42 7.79 2.11 3.83
CA SER A 42 8.07 2.28 2.40
C SER A 42 7.12 3.28 1.73
N LEU A 43 5.87 3.35 2.16
CA LEU A 43 4.90 4.33 1.65
C LEU A 43 5.25 5.75 2.14
N ARG A 44 5.62 5.91 3.42
CA ARG A 44 6.15 7.17 3.96
C ARG A 44 7.30 7.69 3.13
N ASN A 45 8.32 6.85 2.93
CA ASN A 45 9.54 7.25 2.22
C ASN A 45 9.24 7.66 0.77
N PHE A 46 8.29 6.98 0.13
CA PHE A 46 7.82 7.37 -1.21
C PHE A 46 7.17 8.75 -1.21
N GLU A 47 6.29 9.02 -0.25
CA GLU A 47 5.57 10.29 -0.15
C GLU A 47 6.48 11.47 0.21
N LEU A 48 7.44 11.26 1.12
CA LEU A 48 8.47 12.25 1.42
C LEU A 48 9.30 12.60 0.17
N ALA A 49 9.72 11.58 -0.60
CA ALA A 49 10.45 11.78 -1.84
C ALA A 49 9.59 12.48 -2.92
N PHE A 50 8.29 12.18 -2.97
CA PHE A 50 7.35 12.88 -3.84
C PHE A 50 7.26 14.37 -3.49
N ILE A 51 7.18 14.72 -2.20
CA ILE A 51 7.20 16.12 -1.75
C ILE A 51 8.53 16.78 -2.12
N ASP A 52 9.67 16.11 -1.89
CA ASP A 52 10.98 16.62 -2.30
C ASP A 52 11.08 16.92 -3.80
N GLU A 53 10.47 16.09 -4.62
CA GLU A 53 10.52 16.25 -6.07
C GLU A 53 9.65 17.41 -6.57
N PHE A 54 8.47 17.62 -5.97
CA PHE A 54 7.44 18.51 -6.53
C PHE A 54 7.13 19.75 -5.71
N ALA A 55 7.54 19.82 -4.44
CA ALA A 55 7.42 21.00 -3.58
C ALA A 55 8.69 21.86 -3.58
N VAL A 56 9.32 22.02 -4.75
CA VAL A 56 10.54 22.83 -4.94
C VAL A 56 10.17 24.26 -5.38
N PRO A 57 10.50 25.30 -4.58
CA PRO A 57 10.26 26.70 -4.96
C PRO A 57 10.99 27.08 -6.25
N GLY A 58 10.32 27.83 -7.13
CA GLY A 58 10.89 28.29 -8.40
C GLY A 58 11.08 27.22 -9.48
N LYS A 59 10.88 25.93 -9.17
CA LYS A 59 10.93 24.86 -10.18
C LYS A 59 9.71 24.96 -11.11
N ARG A 60 9.94 24.88 -12.41
CA ARG A 60 8.86 24.81 -13.40
C ARG A 60 8.04 23.54 -13.18
N PHE A 61 6.73 23.68 -13.03
CA PHE A 61 5.83 22.56 -12.84
C PHE A 61 5.73 21.71 -14.12
N ASN A 62 6.02 20.42 -14.01
CA ASN A 62 5.84 19.43 -15.08
C ASN A 62 4.67 18.51 -14.70
N ALA A 63 3.49 18.78 -15.28
CA ALA A 63 2.27 18.03 -14.98
C ALA A 63 2.38 16.54 -15.34
N ALA A 64 3.04 16.20 -16.45
CA ALA A 64 3.16 14.81 -16.90
C ALA A 64 4.02 13.98 -15.94
N ALA A 65 5.16 14.53 -15.50
CA ALA A 65 6.00 13.87 -14.50
C ALA A 65 5.28 13.73 -13.15
N PHE A 66 4.55 14.78 -12.75
CA PHE A 66 3.73 14.76 -11.55
C PHE A 66 2.66 13.67 -11.59
N ASP A 67 1.87 13.61 -12.67
CA ASP A 67 0.79 12.63 -12.84
C ASP A 67 1.33 11.19 -12.91
N ALA A 68 2.47 10.98 -13.56
CA ALA A 68 3.14 9.69 -13.54
C ALA A 68 3.55 9.26 -12.12
N LYS A 69 4.07 10.19 -11.31
CA LYS A 69 4.45 9.91 -9.93
C LYS A 69 3.24 9.66 -9.02
N VAL A 70 2.15 10.41 -9.21
CA VAL A 70 0.87 10.16 -8.52
C VAL A 70 0.34 8.77 -8.84
N ASN A 71 0.34 8.37 -10.12
CA ASN A 71 -0.08 7.03 -10.52
C ASN A 71 0.82 5.94 -9.93
N GLN A 72 2.13 6.17 -9.85
CA GLN A 72 3.06 5.26 -9.16
C GLN A 72 2.71 5.11 -7.67
N GLY A 73 2.40 6.22 -6.98
CA GLY A 73 1.97 6.20 -5.59
C GLY A 73 0.68 5.42 -5.41
N ASN A 74 -0.33 5.72 -6.22
CA ASN A 74 -1.62 5.02 -6.20
C ASN A 74 -1.49 3.51 -6.38
N ALA A 75 -0.65 3.07 -7.33
CA ALA A 75 -0.38 1.66 -7.52
C ALA A 75 0.30 1.03 -6.28
N LYS A 76 1.25 1.73 -5.65
CA LYS A 76 1.90 1.26 -4.42
C LYS A 76 0.92 1.11 -3.26
N PHE A 77 0.05 2.08 -3.04
CA PHE A 77 -0.98 2.00 -2.00
C PHE A 77 -1.98 0.89 -2.26
N GLN A 78 -2.45 0.74 -3.51
CA GLN A 78 -3.37 -0.34 -3.88
C GLN A 78 -2.75 -1.71 -3.66
N GLN A 79 -1.47 -1.88 -4.06
CA GLN A 79 -0.73 -3.11 -3.81
C GLN A 79 -0.61 -3.38 -2.31
N ALA A 80 -0.28 -2.36 -1.50
CA ALA A 80 -0.19 -2.52 -0.06
C ALA A 80 -1.50 -2.94 0.58
N ILE A 81 -2.62 -2.33 0.19
CA ILE A 81 -3.96 -2.69 0.66
C ILE A 81 -4.30 -4.13 0.27
N ALA A 82 -3.96 -4.56 -0.95
CA ALA A 82 -4.22 -5.90 -1.45
C ALA A 82 -3.38 -6.98 -0.74
N ASP A 83 -2.11 -6.69 -0.49
CA ASP A 83 -1.16 -7.61 0.13
C ASP A 83 -1.29 -7.69 1.66
N GLU A 84 -1.98 -6.73 2.28
CA GLU A 84 -2.10 -6.66 3.73
C GLU A 84 -2.86 -7.87 4.30
N LYS A 85 -2.14 -8.64 5.12
CA LYS A 85 -2.62 -9.86 5.78
C LYS A 85 -3.27 -9.54 7.12
N PHE A 86 -2.88 -8.44 7.76
CA PHE A 86 -3.45 -7.98 9.02
C PHE A 86 -4.67 -7.10 8.74
N THR A 87 -5.86 -7.70 8.78
CA THR A 87 -7.12 -7.06 8.37
C THR A 87 -7.40 -5.74 9.10
N ALA A 88 -6.99 -5.62 10.36
CA ALA A 88 -7.13 -4.39 11.15
C ALA A 88 -6.29 -3.21 10.60
N ARG A 89 -5.29 -3.46 9.75
CA ARG A 89 -4.48 -2.41 9.10
C ARG A 89 -4.93 -1.99 7.72
N ARG A 90 -5.86 -2.73 7.09
CA ARG A 90 -6.40 -2.31 5.80
C ARG A 90 -7.08 -0.94 5.86
N PRO A 91 -7.91 -0.60 6.88
CA PRO A 91 -8.47 0.74 7.00
C PRO A 91 -7.39 1.82 7.10
N VAL A 92 -6.32 1.56 7.87
CA VAL A 92 -5.18 2.49 8.00
C VAL A 92 -4.53 2.74 6.64
N LEU A 93 -4.28 1.70 5.85
CA LEU A 93 -3.71 1.85 4.50
C LEU A 93 -4.63 2.60 3.54
N VAL A 94 -5.95 2.41 3.66
CA VAL A 94 -6.95 3.18 2.88
C VAL A 94 -6.91 4.66 3.27
N ASP A 95 -6.82 4.96 4.56
CA ASP A 95 -6.72 6.33 5.06
C ASP A 95 -5.42 7.00 4.60
N LEU A 96 -4.29 6.29 4.67
CA LEU A 96 -3.00 6.79 4.16
C LEU A 96 -3.05 7.06 2.66
N LYS A 97 -3.73 6.23 1.87
CA LYS A 97 -3.96 6.52 0.45
C LYS A 97 -4.77 7.81 0.27
N GLY A 98 -5.83 7.98 1.06
CA GLY A 98 -6.64 9.20 1.04
C GLY A 98 -5.82 10.45 1.36
N GLN A 99 -4.90 10.34 2.33
CA GLN A 99 -3.95 11.41 2.66
C GLN A 99 -3.02 11.72 1.49
N PHE A 100 -2.43 10.71 0.86
CA PHE A 100 -1.59 10.90 -0.32
C PHE A 100 -2.33 11.60 -1.47
N ASP A 101 -3.58 11.20 -1.74
CA ASP A 101 -4.41 11.84 -2.76
C ASP A 101 -4.65 13.33 -2.44
N ALA A 102 -4.90 13.66 -1.16
CA ALA A 102 -5.09 15.04 -0.70
C ALA A 102 -3.81 15.87 -0.82
N ASP A 103 -2.67 15.31 -0.44
CA ASP A 103 -1.36 15.96 -0.54
C ASP A 103 -0.94 16.18 -2.00
N ALA A 104 -1.18 15.20 -2.87
CA ALA A 104 -0.98 15.35 -4.31
C ALA A 104 -1.90 16.43 -4.90
N ALA A 105 -3.18 16.47 -4.53
CA ALA A 105 -4.10 17.51 -5.01
C ALA A 105 -3.67 18.92 -4.52
N HIS A 106 -3.28 19.04 -3.25
CA HIS A 106 -2.78 20.28 -2.67
C HIS A 106 -1.51 20.76 -3.39
N LEU A 107 -0.54 19.87 -3.57
CA LEU A 107 0.72 20.20 -4.21
C LEU A 107 0.55 20.55 -5.69
N ARG A 108 -0.28 19.82 -6.44
CA ARG A 108 -0.65 20.15 -7.83
C ARG A 108 -1.21 21.57 -7.92
N SER A 109 -2.12 21.91 -7.00
CA SER A 109 -2.74 23.23 -6.95
C SER A 109 -1.73 24.34 -6.68
N LYS A 110 -0.76 24.12 -5.79
CA LYS A 110 0.29 25.10 -5.50
C LYS A 110 1.30 25.22 -6.65
N ALA A 111 1.80 24.09 -7.15
CA ALA A 111 2.83 24.02 -8.19
C ALA A 111 2.35 24.58 -9.53
N SER A 112 1.14 24.24 -9.96
CA SER A 112 0.56 24.77 -11.21
C SER A 112 0.38 26.29 -11.23
N ARG A 113 0.28 26.92 -10.04
CA ARG A 113 0.14 28.38 -9.87
C ARG A 113 1.46 29.07 -9.51
N GLY A 114 2.58 28.34 -9.47
CA GLY A 114 3.86 28.88 -9.01
C GLY A 114 3.87 29.33 -7.54
N LYS A 115 2.97 28.77 -6.71
CA LYS A 115 2.78 29.14 -5.29
C LYS A 115 3.42 28.14 -4.31
N VAL A 116 4.45 27.43 -4.75
CA VAL A 116 5.25 26.56 -3.87
C VAL A 116 6.19 27.46 -3.07
N THR A 117 6.05 27.45 -1.75
CA THR A 117 6.89 28.22 -0.83
C THR A 117 7.91 27.30 -0.17
N PRO A 118 9.05 27.82 0.33
CA PRO A 118 10.01 27.02 1.10
C PRO A 118 9.36 26.31 2.31
N GLY A 119 8.40 26.97 2.97
CA GLY A 119 7.68 26.38 4.10
C GLY A 119 6.71 25.27 3.73
N LEU A 120 6.23 25.22 2.49
CA LEU A 120 5.26 24.21 2.05
C LEU A 120 5.81 22.79 2.19
N ALA A 121 7.02 22.55 1.67
CA ALA A 121 7.64 21.23 1.75
C ALA A 121 7.87 20.80 3.20
N THR A 122 8.34 21.71 4.05
CA THR A 122 8.58 21.44 5.47
C THR A 122 7.30 21.05 6.21
N GLU A 123 6.22 21.82 6.05
CA GLU A 123 4.95 21.53 6.72
C GLU A 123 4.34 20.22 6.21
N MET A 124 4.33 19.99 4.89
CA MET A 124 3.81 18.72 4.34
C MET A 124 4.59 17.51 4.84
N LYS A 125 5.93 17.56 4.89
CA LYS A 125 6.73 16.45 5.42
C LYS A 125 6.49 16.21 6.90
N LYS A 126 6.27 17.28 7.68
CA LYS A 126 5.94 17.19 9.10
C LYS A 126 4.59 16.49 9.30
N ASP A 127 3.59 16.87 8.50
CA ASP A 127 2.26 16.25 8.52
C ASP A 127 2.32 14.77 8.11
N VAL A 128 3.05 14.45 7.03
CA VAL A 128 3.32 13.07 6.59
C VAL A 128 3.97 12.27 7.73
N ASN A 129 5.06 12.77 8.34
CA ASN A 129 5.72 12.04 9.41
C ASN A 129 4.75 11.74 10.57
N LYS A 130 4.00 12.75 11.02
CA LYS A 130 3.00 12.62 12.10
C LYS A 130 1.92 11.57 11.78
N ILE A 131 1.36 11.62 10.57
CA ILE A 131 0.29 10.70 10.15
C ILE A 131 0.80 9.26 10.12
N TYR A 132 1.99 9.05 9.56
CA TYR A 132 2.57 7.72 9.50
C TYR A 132 3.10 7.22 10.85
N ASP A 133 3.52 8.10 11.76
CA ASP A 133 3.96 7.69 13.11
C ASP A 133 2.74 7.17 13.87
N HIS A 134 1.61 7.86 13.75
CA HIS A 134 0.34 7.39 14.28
C HIS A 134 -0.09 6.04 13.65
N ALA A 135 0.06 5.85 12.34
CA ALA A 135 -0.22 4.58 11.66
C ALA A 135 0.67 3.42 12.14
N LEU A 136 1.91 3.73 12.54
CA LEU A 136 2.89 2.79 13.08
C LEU A 136 2.78 2.61 14.61
N GLY A 137 1.97 3.43 15.29
CA GLY A 137 1.82 3.42 16.74
C GLY A 137 3.03 3.99 17.49
N ARG A 138 3.63 5.06 16.98
CA ARG A 138 4.76 5.79 17.57
C ARG A 138 4.36 7.18 18.05
#